data_AF-A0A497M3E6-F1
#
_entry.id   AF-A0A497M3E6-F1
#
_cell.length_a   1.000
_cell.length_b   1.000
_cell.length_c   1.000
_cell.angle_alpha   90.00
_cell.angle_beta   90.00
_cell.angle_gamma   90.00
#
_symmetry.space_group_name_H-M   'P 1'
#
loop_
_entity.id
_entity.type
_entity.pdbx_description
1 polymer ?
#
loop_
_entity_poly.entity_id
_entity_poly.type
_entity_poly.pdbx_seq_one_letter_code
_entity_poly.pdbx_strand_id
1 'polypeptide(L)'
;MGGRVLITEPLPMYEVAIDLLQAYAEVEVSNVFYDVVPAERLKGCEAVIVGDSKITGESLSEADKLLLVQKFGVGVDTIDLD
;
A
#
# COMPACT_ATOMS: atom_id res chain seq x y z
N MET A 1 -2.79 -9.34 17.31
CA MET A 1 -2.23 -8.09 16.79
C MET A 1 -2.40 -8.15 15.29
N GLY A 2 -2.97 -7.12 14.69
CA GLY A 2 -3.13 -7.04 13.24
C GLY A 2 -1.81 -6.89 12.50
N GLY A 3 -1.81 -7.14 11.19
CA GLY A 3 -0.66 -6.84 10.35
C GLY A 3 -0.47 -5.37 10.06
N ARG A 4 0.43 -5.10 9.10
CA ARG A 4 0.79 -3.76 8.64
C ARG A 4 0.06 -3.42 7.35
N VAL A 5 -0.49 -2.21 7.28
CA VAL A 5 -1.11 -1.62 6.10
C VAL A 5 -0.30 -0.39 5.69
N LEU A 6 0.15 -0.35 4.44
CA LEU A 6 0.84 0.82 3.88
C LEU A 6 -0.11 1.64 3.00
N ILE A 7 -0.16 2.94 3.19
CA ILE A 7 -0.72 3.90 2.22
C ILE A 7 0.45 4.56 1.49
N THR A 8 0.50 4.45 0.17
CA THR A 8 1.69 4.82 -0.63
C THR A 8 1.98 6.31 -0.66
N GLU A 9 1.01 7.14 -0.29
CA GLU A 9 1.08 8.60 -0.31
C GLU A 9 -0.07 9.20 0.53
N PRO A 10 -0.04 10.52 0.82
CA PRO A 10 -1.16 11.22 1.47
C PRO A 10 -2.37 11.33 0.52
N LEU A 11 -3.11 10.25 0.36
CA LEU A 11 -4.31 10.19 -0.48
C LEU A 11 -5.39 11.18 0.02
N PRO A 12 -6.29 11.65 -0.85
CA PRO A 12 -7.45 12.42 -0.41
C PRO A 12 -8.21 11.68 0.70
N MET A 13 -8.38 12.33 1.85
CA MET A 13 -9.03 11.77 3.04
C MET A 13 -8.34 10.52 3.65
N TYR A 14 -7.02 10.36 3.48
CA TYR A 14 -6.28 9.23 4.07
C TYR A 14 -6.47 9.12 5.60
N GLU A 15 -6.73 10.23 6.29
CA GLU A 15 -6.99 10.27 7.74
C GLU A 15 -8.19 9.40 8.12
N VAL A 16 -9.23 9.36 7.28
CA VAL A 16 -10.41 8.49 7.47
C VAL A 16 -10.01 7.02 7.37
N ALA A 17 -9.10 6.68 6.46
CA ALA A 17 -8.59 5.31 6.33
C ALA A 17 -7.79 4.91 7.58
N ILE A 18 -6.94 5.80 8.11
CA ILE A 18 -6.24 5.58 9.38
C ILE A 18 -7.26 5.32 10.49
N ASP A 19 -8.26 6.20 10.64
CA ASP A 19 -9.23 6.13 11.72
C ASP A 19 -10.01 4.81 11.75
N LEU A 20 -10.35 4.27 10.57
CA LEU A 20 -11.07 3.01 10.42
C LEU A 20 -10.17 1.78 10.60
N LEU A 21 -8.94 1.82 10.09
CA LEU A 21 -8.05 0.66 10.02
C LEU A 21 -7.17 0.50 11.27
N GLN A 22 -6.87 1.57 12.00
CA GLN A 22 -5.98 1.53 13.18
C GLN A 22 -6.50 0.61 14.30
N ALA A 23 -7.80 0.33 14.34
CA ALA A 23 -8.39 -0.63 15.28
C ALA A 23 -8.03 -2.10 14.96
N TYR A 24 -7.59 -2.37 13.73
CA TYR A 24 -7.37 -3.72 13.20
C TYR A 24 -5.93 -3.97 12.79
N ALA A 25 -5.16 -2.94 12.44
CA ALA A 25 -3.83 -3.05 11.84
C ALA A 25 -2.96 -1.82 12.17
N GLU A 26 -1.64 -1.97 12.06
CA GLU A 26 -0.72 -0.85 12.07
C GLU A 26 -0.78 -0.14 10.70
N VAL A 27 -1.25 1.10 10.69
CA VAL A 27 -1.42 1.87 9.45
C VAL A 27 -0.27 2.87 9.32
N GLU A 28 0.47 2.77 8.23
CA GLU A 28 1.55 3.69 7.88
C GLU A 28 1.17 4.48 6.63
N VAL A 29 1.41 5.80 6.64
CA VAL A 29 1.29 6.64 5.46
C VAL A 29 2.67 7.10 5.04
N SER A 30 3.01 6.86 3.78
CA SER A 30 4.27 7.36 3.24
C SER A 30 4.21 8.87 3.07
N ASN A 31 5.18 9.57 3.64
CA ASN A 31 5.41 10.99 3.38
C ASN A 31 6.27 11.23 2.12
N VAL A 32 6.72 10.16 1.47
CA VAL A 32 7.51 10.19 0.24
C VAL A 32 6.65 9.64 -0.89
N PHE A 33 6.54 10.40 -1.97
CA PHE A 33 5.92 9.95 -3.20
C PHE A 33 6.93 9.12 -4.02
N TYR A 34 6.60 7.87 -4.28
CA TYR A 34 7.40 6.97 -5.12
C TYR A 34 6.69 6.77 -6.46
N ASP A 35 7.41 6.86 -7.58
CA ASP A 35 6.86 6.45 -8.88
C ASP A 35 6.62 4.94 -8.92
N VAL A 36 7.57 4.15 -8.39
CA VAL A 36 7.44 2.71 -8.16
C VAL A 36 7.71 2.45 -6.68
N VAL A 37 6.80 1.74 -6.01
CA VAL A 37 6.95 1.44 -4.57
C VAL A 37 8.15 0.51 -4.36
N PRO A 38 9.14 0.89 -3.51
CA PRO A 38 10.29 0.02 -3.24
C PRO A 38 9.90 -1.28 -2.54
N ALA A 39 10.58 -2.37 -2.86
CA ALA A 39 10.26 -3.70 -2.35
C ALA A 39 10.31 -3.79 -0.81
N GLU A 40 11.32 -3.15 -0.22
CA GLU A 40 11.52 -3.10 1.23
C GLU A 40 10.35 -2.44 1.98
N ARG A 41 9.56 -1.59 1.30
CA ARG A 41 8.39 -0.95 1.89
C ARG A 41 7.22 -1.91 2.03
N LEU A 42 7.12 -2.92 1.15
CA LEU A 42 6.08 -3.94 1.16
C LEU A 42 6.44 -5.16 2.02
N LYS A 43 7.69 -5.26 2.47
CA LYS A 43 8.14 -6.31 3.38
C LYS A 43 7.28 -6.36 4.64
N GLY A 44 6.72 -7.53 4.93
CA GLY A 44 5.83 -7.76 6.07
C GLY A 44 4.50 -7.01 6.04
N CYS A 45 4.18 -6.26 4.97
CA CYS A 45 2.86 -5.65 4.79
C CYS A 45 1.84 -6.72 4.43
N GLU A 46 0.67 -6.68 5.07
CA GLU A 46 -0.48 -7.52 4.72
C GLU A 46 -1.36 -6.86 3.66
N ALA A 47 -1.41 -5.52 3.65
CA ALA A 47 -2.11 -4.79 2.62
C ALA A 47 -1.37 -3.50 2.23
N VAL A 48 -1.61 -3.06 1.00
CA VAL A 48 -1.20 -1.74 0.51
C VAL A 48 -2.38 -1.02 -0.13
N ILE A 49 -2.56 0.25 0.20
CA ILE A 49 -3.50 1.16 -0.46
C ILE A 49 -2.68 2.09 -1.35
N VAL A 50 -2.93 2.01 -2.66
CA VAL A 50 -2.13 2.68 -3.69
C VAL A 50 -2.94 3.71 -4.46
N GLY A 51 -2.42 4.93 -4.56
CA GLY A 51 -2.91 5.98 -5.46
C GLY A 51 -2.16 5.95 -6.77
N ASP A 52 -1.27 6.91 -7.00
CA ASP A 52 -0.60 7.11 -8.28
C ASP A 52 0.70 6.31 -8.39
N SER A 53 1.28 5.89 -7.26
CA SER A 53 2.44 4.99 -7.26
C SER A 53 2.15 3.68 -8.00
N LYS A 54 3.19 3.11 -8.60
CA LYS A 54 3.13 1.81 -9.27
C LYS A 54 3.57 0.68 -8.33
N ILE A 55 2.87 -0.44 -8.42
CA ILE A 55 3.26 -1.72 -7.83
C ILE A 55 3.70 -2.62 -8.99
N THR A 56 4.99 -2.93 -9.08
CA THR A 56 5.54 -3.80 -10.14
C THR A 56 5.98 -5.14 -9.57
N GLY A 57 6.33 -6.12 -10.42
CA GLY A 57 6.99 -7.34 -9.96
C GLY A 57 8.26 -7.10 -9.12
N GLU A 58 8.99 -6.00 -9.36
CA GLU A 58 10.11 -5.59 -8.49
C GLU A 58 9.62 -5.19 -7.09
N SER A 59 8.57 -4.38 -7.00
CA SER A 59 7.93 -4.03 -5.72
C SER A 59 7.51 -5.28 -4.94
N LEU A 60 6.98 -6.29 -5.64
CA LEU A 60 6.45 -7.52 -5.02
C LEU A 60 7.55 -8.51 -4.57
N SER A 61 8.80 -8.31 -4.98
CA SER A 61 9.90 -9.25 -4.72
C SER A 61 10.18 -9.53 -3.23
N GLU A 62 9.89 -8.57 -2.35
CA GLU A 62 10.01 -8.71 -0.88
C GLU A 62 8.65 -8.74 -0.15
N ALA A 63 7.53 -8.75 -0.87
CA ALA A 63 6.18 -8.66 -0.32
C ALA A 63 5.69 -10.01 0.25
N ASP A 64 6.43 -10.58 1.21
CA ASP A 64 6.27 -11.94 1.76
C ASP A 64 4.93 -12.22 2.45
N LYS A 65 4.21 -11.18 2.88
CA LYS A 65 2.92 -11.27 3.57
C LYS A 65 1.78 -10.57 2.87
N LEU A 66 1.99 -10.02 1.68
CA LEU A 66 1.00 -9.18 1.02
C LEU A 66 -0.20 -10.02 0.57
N LEU A 67 -1.38 -9.67 1.08
CA LEU A 67 -2.65 -10.35 0.79
C LEU A 67 -3.57 -9.49 -0.08
N LEU A 68 -3.41 -8.17 -0.04
CA LEU A 68 -4.31 -7.22 -0.70
C LEU A 68 -3.56 -6.00 -1.25
N VAL A 69 -3.83 -5.68 -2.51
CA VAL A 69 -3.52 -4.38 -3.12
C VAL A 69 -4.84 -3.66 -3.38
N GLN A 70 -5.09 -2.57 -2.67
CA GLN A 70 -6.28 -1.74 -2.86
C GLN A 70 -5.91 -0.50 -3.68
N LYS A 71 -6.47 -0.36 -4.87
CA LYS A 71 -6.38 0.89 -5.64
C LYS A 71 -7.32 1.94 -5.07
N PHE A 72 -6.79 3.12 -4.79
CA PHE A 72 -7.59 4.34 -4.64
C PHE A 72 -7.80 4.95 -6.02
N GLY A 73 -8.90 4.58 -6.68
CA GLY A 73 -9.19 4.93 -8.08
C GLY A 73 -9.85 3.77 -8.84
N VAL A 74 -10.07 3.97 -10.14
CA VAL A 74 -10.80 3.00 -10.99
C VAL A 74 -9.88 2.20 -11.92
N GLY A 75 -8.70 2.75 -12.27
CA GLY A 75 -7.70 2.07 -13.11
C GLY A 75 -6.68 1.27 -12.31
N VAL A 76 -6.33 0.07 -12.77
CA VAL A 76 -5.32 -0.82 -12.17
C VAL A 76 -4.08 -0.96 -13.05
N ASP A 77 -3.92 -0.07 -14.04
CA ASP A 77 -2.79 -0.01 -14.96
C ASP A 77 -1.44 0.26 -14.28
N THR A 78 -1.46 0.75 -13.04
CA THR A 78 -0.28 0.95 -12.20
C THR A 78 0.08 -0.26 -11.34
N ILE A 79 -0.68 -1.36 -11.41
CA ILE A 79 -0.48 -2.56 -10.60
C ILE A 79 -0.16 -3.71 -11.56
N ASP A 80 0.93 -4.41 -11.28
CA ASP A 80 1.27 -5.67 -11.92
C ASP A 80 0.29 -6.76 -11.46
N LEU A 81 -0.52 -7.25 -12.39
CA LEU A 81 -1.60 -8.22 -12.13
C LEU A 81 -1.22 -9.66 -12.49
N ASP A 82 -0.10 -9.84 -13.17
CA ASP A 82 0.41 -11.12 -13.65
C ASP A 82 1.51 -11.69 -12.73
#